data_AF-A0A2R6MT85-F1
#
_entry.id   AF-A0A2R6MT85-F1
#
_cell.length_a   1.000
_cell.length_b   1.000
_cell.length_c   1.000
_cell.angle_alpha   90.00
_cell.angle_beta   90.00
_cell.angle_gamma   90.00
#
_symmetry.space_group_name_H-M   'P 1'
#
loop_
_entity.id
_entity.type
_entity.pdbx_description
1 polymer ?
#
loop_
_entity_poly.entity_id
_entity_poly.type
_entity_poly.pdbx_seq_one_letter_code
_entity_poly.pdbx_strand_id
1 'polypeptide(L)'
;GFTFEHTFGEDGLFNYFCQPHKSVGMKGSVVVGSDFPTKGGGESTPLEPSHMGAQIHEHFVGVSVILAISVSLVFTFFVLKYGESAHTKGGNN
;
A
#
# COMPACT_ATOMS: atom_id res chain seq x y z
N GLY A 1 -2.72 15.38 14.87
CA GLY A 1 -2.96 14.20 15.72
C GLY A 1 -3.04 14.65 17.16
N PHE A 2 -3.84 13.99 17.98
CA PHE A 2 -4.04 14.31 19.40
C PHE A 2 -4.08 13.00 20.18
N THR A 3 -3.63 13.02 21.43
CA THR A 3 -3.77 11.88 22.35
C THR A 3 -5.08 12.01 23.10
N PHE A 4 -5.82 10.91 23.20
CA PHE A 4 -7.08 10.81 23.94
C PHE A 4 -6.99 9.67 24.93
N GLU A 5 -7.55 9.87 26.12
CA GLU A 5 -7.60 8.89 27.20
C GLU A 5 -9.03 8.81 27.74
N HIS A 6 -9.50 7.60 28.02
CA HIS A 6 -10.83 7.34 28.57
C HIS A 6 -10.82 6.07 29.41
N THR A 7 -11.43 6.15 30.59
CA THR A 7 -11.64 5.03 31.49
C THR A 7 -13.12 4.64 31.45
N PHE A 8 -13.40 3.37 31.14
CA PHE A 8 -14.75 2.84 31.15
C PHE A 8 -15.13 2.40 32.58
N GLY A 9 -16.29 2.86 33.05
CA GLY A 9 -16.80 2.50 34.39
C GLY A 9 -17.81 1.36 34.40
N GLU A 10 -18.28 0.94 33.22
CA GLU A 10 -19.32 -0.07 33.06
C GLU A 10 -18.96 -1.02 31.91
N ASP A 11 -19.44 -2.25 32.00
CA ASP A 11 -19.35 -3.24 30.94
C ASP A 11 -20.26 -2.85 29.77
N GLY A 12 -19.78 -2.99 28.54
CA GLY A 12 -20.49 -2.52 27.37
C GLY A 12 -19.71 -2.53 26.08
N LEU A 13 -20.41 -2.18 24.99
CA LEU A 13 -19.84 -1.98 23.66
C LEU A 13 -19.84 -0.48 23.34
N PHE A 14 -18.65 0.07 23.15
CA PHE A 14 -18.40 1.50 22.97
C PHE A 14 -17.83 1.78 21.58
N ASN A 15 -18.64 2.39 20.72
CA ASN A 15 -18.21 2.76 19.37
C ASN A 15 -17.44 4.08 19.37
N TYR A 16 -16.36 4.15 18.59
CA TYR A 16 -15.60 5.36 18.38
C TYR A 16 -15.29 5.56 16.90
N PHE A 17 -15.07 6.81 16.51
CA PHE A 17 -14.66 7.17 15.15
C PHE A 17 -13.78 8.42 15.20
N CYS A 18 -12.93 8.58 14.19
CA CYS A 18 -12.20 9.83 14.02
C CYS A 18 -13.06 10.81 13.23
N GLN A 19 -13.38 11.96 13.82
CA GLN A 19 -14.31 12.94 13.25
C GLN A 19 -13.97 13.37 11.81
N PRO A 20 -12.72 13.77 11.46
CA PRO A 20 -12.37 14.11 10.08
C PRO A 20 -12.32 12.90 9.12
N HIS A 21 -12.18 11.67 9.64
CA HIS A 21 -12.02 10.46 8.82
C HIS A 21 -13.26 9.55 8.83
N LYS A 22 -14.38 10.02 9.37
CA LYS A 22 -15.62 9.23 9.46
C LYS A 22 -16.12 8.79 8.08
N SER A 23 -16.01 9.67 7.09
CA SER A 23 -16.44 9.42 5.71
C SER A 23 -15.60 8.35 5.01
N VAL A 24 -14.30 8.26 5.33
CA VAL A 24 -13.38 7.26 4.78
C VAL A 24 -13.29 5.99 5.65
N GLY A 25 -14.22 5.84 6.60
CA GLY A 25 -14.42 4.57 7.31
C GLY A 25 -13.56 4.36 8.55
N MET A 26 -12.92 5.40 9.11
CA MET A 26 -12.18 5.24 10.36
C MET A 26 -13.14 5.13 11.56
N LYS A 27 -13.57 3.90 11.84
CA LYS A 27 -14.47 3.50 12.90
C LYS A 27 -13.82 2.37 13.70
N GLY A 28 -14.16 2.26 14.97
CA GLY A 28 -13.77 1.15 15.83
C GLY A 28 -14.75 0.95 16.96
N SER A 29 -14.61 -0.15 17.68
CA SER A 29 -15.39 -0.43 18.88
C SER A 29 -14.47 -0.98 19.96
N VAL A 30 -14.73 -0.57 21.19
CA VAL A 30 -14.11 -1.13 22.41
C VAL A 30 -15.19 -1.94 23.11
N VAL A 31 -14.85 -3.16 23.53
CA VAL A 31 -15.73 -4.02 24.31
C VAL A 31 -15.12 -4.18 25.69
N VAL A 32 -15.91 -3.94 26.72
CA VAL A 32 -15.52 -4.04 28.14
C VAL A 32 -16.45 -5.03 28.81
N GLY A 33 -15.90 -6.08 29.43
CA GLY A 33 -16.66 -7.15 30.07
C GLY A 33 -16.45 -8.53 29.41
N SER A 34 -16.84 -9.59 30.10
CA SER A 34 -16.64 -10.99 29.68
C SER A 34 -17.83 -11.62 28.94
N ASP A 35 -19.01 -11.03 29.04
CA ASP A 35 -20.27 -11.63 28.58
C ASP A 35 -20.56 -11.32 27.10
N PHE A 36 -19.57 -10.78 26.39
CA PHE A 36 -19.67 -10.47 24.98
C PHE A 36 -19.11 -11.63 24.15
N PRO A 37 -19.83 -12.11 23.12
CA PRO A 37 -19.33 -13.15 22.26
C PRO A 37 -18.11 -12.65 21.48
N THR A 38 -16.92 -13.01 21.95
CA THR A 38 -15.68 -12.73 21.25
C THR A 38 -15.56 -13.70 20.09
N LYS A 39 -15.85 -13.26 18.87
CA LYS A 39 -15.19 -13.86 17.72
C LYS A 39 -13.72 -13.48 17.87
N GLY A 40 -12.86 -14.45 18.20
CA GLY A 40 -11.43 -14.25 18.33
C GLY A 40 -10.98 -13.29 17.24
N GLY A 41 -10.44 -12.14 17.66
CA GLY A 41 -10.13 -11.03 16.78
C GLY A 41 -9.43 -11.60 15.58
N GLY A 42 -10.06 -11.44 14.41
CA GLY A 42 -9.58 -12.02 13.17
C GLY A 42 -8.09 -11.75 13.13
N GLU A 43 -7.33 -12.84 13.18
CA GLU A 43 -5.89 -12.78 13.05
C GLU A 43 -5.64 -11.81 11.91
N SER A 44 -4.91 -10.73 12.18
CA SER A 44 -4.35 -9.94 11.11
C SER A 44 -3.31 -10.86 10.48
N THR A 45 -3.81 -11.84 9.72
CA THR A 45 -3.02 -12.57 8.75
C THR A 45 -2.31 -11.47 7.99
N PRO A 46 -0.96 -11.51 7.90
CA PRO A 46 -0.24 -10.67 6.95
C PRO A 46 -1.09 -10.65 5.69
N LEU A 47 -1.45 -9.46 5.22
CA LEU A 47 -2.33 -9.31 4.06
C LEU A 47 -1.64 -10.03 2.90
N GLU A 48 -1.98 -11.31 2.73
CA GLU A 48 -1.51 -12.13 1.62
C GLU A 48 -2.01 -11.39 0.38
N PRO A 49 -1.11 -10.99 -0.54
CA PRO A 49 -1.46 -10.23 -1.74
C PRO A 49 -2.60 -10.87 -2.55
N SER A 50 -2.78 -12.18 -2.38
CA SER A 50 -3.90 -13.01 -2.81
C SER A 50 -5.29 -12.42 -2.52
N HIS A 51 -5.49 -11.72 -1.39
CA HIS A 51 -6.77 -11.09 -1.02
C HIS A 51 -6.98 -9.69 -1.63
N MET A 52 -5.94 -9.10 -2.23
CA MET A 52 -6.00 -7.80 -2.91
C MET A 52 -6.30 -7.92 -4.41
N GLY A 53 -6.70 -9.12 -4.88
CA GLY A 53 -7.04 -9.39 -6.28
C GLY A 53 -5.83 -9.48 -7.21
N ALA A 54 -4.62 -9.30 -6.69
CA ALA A 54 -3.38 -9.44 -7.44
C ALA A 54 -2.77 -10.82 -7.18
N GLN A 55 -3.21 -11.82 -7.93
CA GLN A 55 -2.67 -13.21 -7.89
C GLN A 55 -1.29 -13.31 -8.58
N ILE A 56 -0.47 -12.27 -8.47
CA ILE A 56 0.89 -12.26 -9.01
C ILE A 56 1.76 -13.10 -8.07
N HIS A 57 2.05 -14.33 -8.51
CA HIS A 57 3.03 -15.19 -7.88
C HIS A 57 4.33 -14.41 -7.63
N GLU A 58 4.92 -14.61 -6.45
CA GLU A 58 6.02 -13.80 -5.89
C GLU A 58 7.19 -13.58 -6.89
N HIS A 59 7.50 -14.60 -7.68
CA HIS A 59 8.56 -14.56 -8.68
C HIS A 59 8.25 -13.67 -9.90
N PHE A 60 6.98 -13.51 -10.28
CA PHE A 60 6.60 -12.63 -11.39
C PHE A 60 6.77 -11.15 -11.05
N VAL A 61 6.62 -10.76 -9.78
CA VAL A 61 6.87 -9.38 -9.34
C VAL A 61 8.33 -9.01 -9.59
N GLY A 62 9.27 -9.83 -9.11
CA GLY A 62 10.69 -9.61 -9.32
C GLY A 62 11.08 -9.59 -10.80
N VAL A 63 10.57 -10.55 -11.59
CA VAL A 63 10.83 -10.62 -13.04
C VAL A 63 10.30 -9.37 -13.76
N SER A 64 9.11 -8.88 -13.40
CA SER A 64 8.51 -7.70 -14.04
C SER A 64 9.33 -6.43 -13.79
N VAL A 65 9.84 -6.23 -12.57
CA VAL A 65 10.67 -5.08 -12.22
C VAL A 65 12.01 -5.14 -12.94
N ILE A 66 12.67 -6.30 -12.96
CA ILE A 66 13.94 -6.49 -13.66
C ILE A 66 13.75 -6.22 -15.16
N LEU A 67 12.70 -6.77 -15.78
CA LEU A 67 12.42 -6.57 -17.20
C LEU A 67 12.14 -5.08 -17.52
N ALA A 68 11.36 -4.38 -16.70
CA ALA A 68 11.08 -2.96 -16.90
C ALA A 68 12.35 -2.10 -16.84
N ILE A 69 13.24 -2.38 -15.89
CA ILE A 69 14.54 -1.71 -15.78
C ILE A 69 15.42 -2.03 -17.00
N SER A 70 15.53 -3.31 -17.38
CA SER A 70 16.33 -3.72 -18.55
C SER A 70 15.85 -3.08 -19.84
N VAL A 71 14.54 -3.08 -20.11
CA VAL A 71 13.96 -2.44 -21.29
C VAL A 71 14.24 -0.95 -21.31
N SER A 72 14.10 -0.27 -20.17
CA SER A 72 14.37 1.17 -20.05
C SER A 72 15.84 1.50 -20.31
N LEU A 73 16.77 0.69 -19.79
CA LEU A 73 18.21 0.87 -20.01
C LEU A 73 18.58 0.61 -21.48
N VAL A 74 18.05 -0.44 -22.09
CA VAL A 74 18.28 -0.73 -23.52
C VAL A 74 17.72 0.39 -24.38
N PHE A 75 16.47 0.80 -24.17
CA PHE A 75 15.86 1.91 -24.89
C PHE A 75 16.68 3.20 -24.76
N THR A 76 17.06 3.55 -23.54
CA THR A 76 17.89 4.75 -23.27
C THR A 76 19.24 4.65 -23.97
N PHE A 77 19.91 3.49 -23.92
CA PHE A 77 21.14 3.26 -24.66
C PHE A 77 20.94 3.47 -26.16
N PHE A 78 19.88 2.91 -26.75
CA PHE A 78 19.60 3.06 -28.18
C PHE A 78 19.31 4.51 -28.57
N VAL A 79 18.55 5.25 -27.75
CA VAL A 79 18.30 6.69 -27.98
C VAL A 79 19.60 7.49 -27.86
N LEU A 80 20.45 7.23 -26.87
CA LEU A 80 21.72 7.95 -26.73
C LEU A 80 22.74 7.56 -27.80
N LYS A 81 22.76 6.29 -28.22
CA LYS A 81 23.73 5.75 -29.17
C LYS A 81 23.35 6.02 -30.62
N TYR A 82 22.07 6.03 -30.94
CA TYR A 82 21.55 6.06 -32.31
C TYR A 82 20.41 7.08 -32.52
N GLY A 83 19.95 7.78 -31.48
CA GLY A 83 18.85 8.75 -31.57
C GLY A 83 19.25 10.15 -32.01
N GLU A 84 20.50 10.36 -32.45
CA GLU A 84 20.91 11.62 -33.08
C GLU A 84 20.22 11.77 -34.45
N SER A 85 19.36 12.79 -34.59
CA SER A 85 18.64 13.08 -35.82
C SER A 85 19.53 13.77 -36.87
N ALA A 86 19.20 13.67 -38.15
CA ALA A 86 19.95 14.23 -39.30
C ALA A 86 20.23 15.76 -39.27
N HIS A 87 19.78 16.48 -38.25
CA HIS A 87 19.92 17.93 -38.11
C HIS A 87 20.77 18.38 -36.91
N THR A 88 21.56 17.50 -36.30
CA THR A 88 22.60 17.90 -35.36
C THR A 88 23.84 18.37 -36.13
N LYS A 89 24.01 19.69 -36.18
CA LYS A 89 25.22 20.31 -36.74
C LYS A 89 26.37 20.00 -35.78
N GLY A 90 27.09 18.91 -36.04
CA GLY A 90 28.35 18.59 -35.39
C GLY A 90 29.32 19.75 -35.56
N GLY A 91 29.53 20.49 -34.48
CA GLY A 91 30.46 21.61 -34.45
C GLY A 91 30.79 21.96 -33.02
N ASN A 92 31.91 21.46 -32.51
CA ASN A 92 33.07 22.31 -32.24
C ASN A 92 34.33 21.42 -32.15
N ASN A 93 35.42 21.99 -32.68
CA ASN A 93 36.84 21.62 -32.63
C ASN A 93 37.34 20.55 -31.65
#